data_AF-A0A3B8IS33-F1
#
_entry.id   AF-A0A3B8IS33-F1
#
_cell.length_a   1.000
_cell.length_b   1.000
_cell.length_c   1.000
_cell.angle_alpha   90.00
_cell.angle_beta   90.00
_cell.angle_gamma   90.00
#
_symmetry.space_group_name_H-M   'P 1'
#
loop_
_entity.id
_entity.type
_entity.pdbx_description
1 polymer ?
#
loop_
_entity_poly.entity_id
_entity_poly.type
_entity_poly.pdbx_seq_one_letter_code
_entity_poly.pdbx_strand_id
1 'polypeptide(L)'
;MKISKPLFAGLWVLVGVLSLPVQSMAQDDLNSQIEKAVAGMPLREIGPALMGGRIADIAIHPSRPSTWYVAAGSGNLWKTTNRGTTWTPIFDNMPSFSIGTVTIDPNNPNVVWVGTGE
;
A
#
# COMPACT_ATOMS: atom_id res chain seq x y z
N MET A 1 18.53 -55.89 63.10
CA MET A 1 18.59 -56.00 61.62
C MET A 1 17.70 -54.93 61.00
N LYS A 2 18.25 -53.78 60.63
CA LYS A 2 17.55 -52.77 59.83
C LYS A 2 18.51 -52.22 58.78
N ILE A 3 18.03 -52.33 57.55
CA ILE A 3 18.74 -52.21 56.28
C ILE A 3 18.86 -50.73 55.91
N SER A 4 20.06 -50.29 55.55
CA SER A 4 20.35 -49.02 54.89
C SER A 4 19.82 -49.05 53.44
N LYS A 5 19.08 -48.01 53.01
CA LYS A 5 18.63 -47.81 51.62
C LYS A 5 18.43 -46.31 51.33
N PRO A 6 18.59 -45.85 50.07
CA PRO A 6 19.78 -45.08 49.68
C PRO A 6 19.50 -43.66 49.12
N LEU A 7 20.59 -42.90 49.00
CA LEU A 7 20.79 -41.59 48.34
C LEU A 7 20.31 -41.56 46.87
N PHE A 8 19.01 -41.56 46.60
CA PHE A 8 18.47 -41.47 45.22
C PHE A 8 17.68 -40.19 44.90
N ALA A 9 17.53 -39.27 45.84
CA ALA A 9 16.75 -38.05 45.62
C ALA A 9 17.48 -36.96 44.80
N GLY A 10 18.82 -36.93 44.82
CA GLY A 10 19.60 -35.85 44.17
C GLY A 10 19.75 -35.97 42.66
N LEU A 11 19.66 -37.19 42.11
CA LEU A 11 19.99 -37.44 40.69
C LEU A 11 18.86 -37.00 39.73
N TRP A 12 17.61 -37.01 40.20
CA TRP A 12 16.45 -36.61 39.38
C TRP A 12 16.27 -35.10 39.26
N VAL A 13 16.73 -34.32 40.24
CA VAL A 13 16.67 -32.86 40.21
C VAL A 13 17.67 -32.30 39.18
N LEU A 14 18.84 -32.94 39.04
CA LEU A 14 19.88 -32.53 38.09
C LEU A 14 19.49 -32.80 36.62
N VAL A 15 18.78 -33.91 36.35
CA VAL A 15 18.29 -34.22 35.00
C VAL A 15 17.14 -33.31 34.58
N GLY A 16 16.26 -32.92 35.51
CA GLY A 16 15.13 -32.02 35.22
C GLY A 16 15.54 -30.57 34.90
N VAL A 17 16.65 -30.09 35.45
CA VAL A 17 17.20 -28.75 35.13
C VAL A 17 17.94 -28.76 33.78
N LEU A 18 18.53 -29.89 33.39
CA LEU A 18 19.21 -30.08 32.09
C LEU A 18 18.25 -30.31 30.91
N SER A 19 16.97 -30.57 31.17
CA SER A 19 15.93 -30.78 30.14
C SER A 19 15.07 -29.54 29.87
N LEU A 20 15.43 -28.37 30.39
CA LEU A 20 14.81 -27.13 29.93
C LEU A 20 15.16 -26.95 28.45
N PRO A 21 14.18 -26.76 27.55
CA PRO A 21 14.48 -26.58 26.14
C PRO A 21 15.27 -25.29 25.98
N VAL A 22 16.57 -25.41 25.70
CA VAL A 22 17.42 -24.33 25.15
C VAL A 22 16.99 -24.12 23.70
N GLN A 23 15.73 -23.78 23.49
CA GLN A 23 15.12 -23.60 22.18
C GLN A 23 14.16 -22.43 22.26
N SER A 24 14.68 -21.22 22.47
CA SER A 24 14.00 -20.02 21.95
C SER A 24 14.86 -18.75 22.06
N MET A 25 16.11 -18.78 21.59
CA MET A 25 16.90 -17.55 21.40
C MET A 25 17.59 -17.48 20.02
N ALA A 26 17.35 -18.46 19.14
CA ALA A 26 18.08 -18.58 17.87
C ALA A 26 17.27 -18.24 16.62
N GLN A 27 15.96 -18.03 16.74
CA GLN A 27 15.12 -17.60 15.63
C GLN A 27 14.77 -16.13 15.84
N ASP A 28 15.70 -15.24 15.48
CA ASP A 28 15.28 -13.89 15.11
C ASP A 28 14.25 -14.04 13.99
N ASP A 29 13.02 -13.60 14.26
CA ASP A 29 11.91 -13.66 13.31
C ASP A 29 12.37 -13.02 11.99
N LEU A 30 12.37 -13.82 10.91
CA LEU A 30 12.74 -13.38 9.57
C LEU A 30 11.97 -12.12 9.19
N ASN A 31 10.72 -11.99 9.64
CA ASN A 31 9.90 -10.81 9.40
C ASN A 31 10.49 -9.56 10.06
N SER A 32 11.00 -9.67 11.30
CA SER A 32 11.66 -8.55 11.99
C SER A 32 12.93 -8.10 11.26
N GLN A 33 13.69 -9.04 10.71
CA GLN A 33 14.88 -8.71 9.94
C GLN A 33 14.53 -8.04 8.60
N ILE A 34 13.49 -8.53 7.93
CA ILE A 34 12.96 -7.92 6.70
C ILE A 34 12.47 -6.49 7.01
N GLU A 35 11.65 -6.31 8.04
CA GLU A 35 11.16 -4.99 8.47
C GLU A 35 12.29 -4.01 8.73
N LYS A 36 13.34 -4.42 9.47
CA LYS A 36 14.53 -3.58 9.69
C LYS A 36 15.27 -3.26 8.39
N ALA A 37 15.38 -4.22 7.48
CA ALA A 37 16.06 -4.04 6.20
C ALA A 37 15.29 -3.10 5.26
N VAL A 38 13.95 -3.15 5.28
CA VAL A 38 13.10 -2.31 4.43
C VAL A 38 12.64 -1.00 5.07
N ALA A 39 12.88 -0.80 6.37
CA ALA A 39 12.45 0.41 7.10
C ALA A 39 12.95 1.73 6.48
N GLY A 40 14.10 1.71 5.80
CA GLY A 40 14.66 2.87 5.08
C GLY A 40 14.28 2.96 3.60
N MET A 41 13.44 2.05 3.10
CA MET A 41 13.07 1.94 1.68
C MET A 41 11.59 2.23 1.51
N PRO A 42 11.17 3.51 1.51
CA PRO A 42 9.79 3.83 1.20
C PRO A 42 9.47 3.35 -0.21
N LEU A 43 8.30 2.70 -0.37
CA LEU A 43 7.74 2.45 -1.69
C LEU A 43 7.61 3.81 -2.41
N ARG A 44 8.17 3.89 -3.61
CA ARG A 44 7.99 5.05 -4.47
C ARG A 44 7.58 4.57 -5.85
N GLU A 45 6.68 5.34 -6.46
CA GLU A 45 6.39 5.24 -7.87
C GLU A 45 7.66 5.53 -8.67
N ILE A 46 8.07 4.62 -9.56
CA ILE A 46 9.18 4.84 -10.51
C ILE A 46 8.68 5.40 -11.86
N GLY A 47 7.36 5.63 -11.96
CA GLY A 47 6.69 5.95 -13.21
C GLY A 47 6.51 4.72 -14.10
N PRO A 48 5.54 4.75 -15.02
CA PRO A 48 5.27 3.62 -15.91
C PRO A 48 6.43 3.39 -16.90
N ALA A 49 6.95 2.16 -16.95
CA ALA A 49 7.94 1.73 -17.96
C ALA A 49 7.32 1.51 -19.36
N LEU A 50 6.02 1.26 -19.39
CA LEU A 50 5.14 1.22 -20.56
C LEU A 50 3.94 2.10 -20.22
N MET A 51 3.72 3.19 -20.96
CA MET A 51 2.54 4.05 -20.80
C MET A 51 1.27 3.29 -21.24
N GLY A 52 0.83 2.34 -20.41
CA GLY A 52 -0.40 1.60 -20.60
C GLY A 52 -1.57 2.40 -20.04
N GLY A 53 -2.31 3.08 -20.93
CA GLY A 53 -3.52 3.82 -20.58
C GLY A 53 -3.86 4.83 -21.67
N ARG A 54 -5.13 4.89 -22.09
CA ARG A 54 -5.60 5.89 -23.05
C ARG A 54 -6.22 7.06 -22.30
N ILE A 55 -5.78 8.26 -22.66
CA ILE A 55 -6.51 9.48 -22.30
C ILE A 55 -7.60 9.69 -23.35
N ALA A 56 -8.85 9.65 -22.89
CA ALA A 56 -10.01 9.80 -23.77
C ALA A 56 -10.37 11.28 -23.95
N ASP A 57 -10.23 12.09 -22.90
CA ASP A 57 -10.65 13.48 -22.90
C ASP A 57 -9.89 14.31 -21.85
N ILE A 58 -9.83 15.62 -22.05
CA ILE A 58 -9.21 16.60 -21.14
C ILE A 58 -10.04 17.87 -21.04
N ALA A 59 -10.31 18.32 -19.81
CA ALA A 59 -10.97 19.59 -19.54
C ALA A 59 -10.07 20.51 -18.69
N ILE A 60 -9.85 21.74 -19.18
CA ILE A 60 -9.04 22.76 -18.51
C ILE A 60 -9.98 23.79 -17.86
N HIS A 61 -9.74 24.11 -16.59
CA HIS A 61 -10.56 25.08 -15.89
C HIS A 61 -10.43 26.49 -16.50
N PRO A 62 -11.56 27.17 -16.83
CA PRO A 62 -11.56 28.38 -17.65
C PRO A 62 -10.81 29.57 -17.01
N SER A 63 -10.92 29.75 -15.69
CA SER A 63 -10.22 30.83 -14.96
C SER A 63 -8.97 30.38 -14.19
N ARG A 64 -8.65 29.08 -14.20
CA ARG A 64 -7.54 28.49 -13.42
C ARG A 64 -6.73 27.58 -14.33
N PRO A 65 -5.86 28.13 -15.19
CA PRO A 65 -5.16 27.35 -16.21
C PRO A 65 -4.16 26.33 -15.65
N SER A 66 -3.92 26.31 -14.33
CA SER A 66 -3.16 25.24 -13.67
C SER A 66 -4.01 24.02 -13.27
N THR A 67 -5.34 24.14 -13.32
CA THR A 67 -6.28 23.10 -12.89
C THR A 67 -6.88 22.37 -14.09
N TRP A 68 -6.54 21.11 -14.27
CA TRP A 68 -7.04 20.26 -15.36
C TRP A 68 -7.69 19.00 -14.82
N TYR A 69 -8.55 18.41 -15.63
CA TYR A 69 -9.21 17.14 -15.41
C TYR A 69 -8.94 16.25 -16.63
N VAL A 70 -8.53 15.01 -16.39
CA VAL A 70 -8.15 14.05 -17.44
C VAL A 70 -8.96 12.78 -17.27
N ALA A 71 -9.72 12.44 -18.29
CA ALA A 71 -10.50 11.20 -18.39
C ALA A 71 -9.60 10.09 -18.95
N ALA A 72 -9.40 9.03 -18.16
CA ALA A 72 -8.72 7.84 -18.61
C ALA A 72 -9.73 6.74 -18.96
N GLY A 73 -9.61 6.17 -20.16
CA GLY A 73 -10.44 5.03 -20.58
C GLY A 73 -10.20 3.78 -19.73
N SER A 74 -9.05 3.70 -19.07
CA SER A 74 -8.72 2.70 -18.06
C SER A 74 -7.89 3.38 -16.97
N GLY A 75 -8.54 3.80 -15.87
CA GLY A 75 -7.86 4.47 -14.77
C GLY A 75 -8.59 5.66 -14.18
N ASN A 76 -9.92 5.76 -14.28
CA ASN A 76 -10.72 6.81 -13.63
C ASN A 76 -10.45 8.25 -14.14
N LEU A 77 -10.88 9.23 -13.33
CA LEU A 77 -10.69 10.66 -13.57
C LEU A 77 -9.56 11.21 -12.68
N TRP A 78 -8.62 11.89 -13.30
CA TRP A 78 -7.48 12.53 -12.64
C TRP A 78 -7.59 14.04 -12.66
N LYS A 79 -7.09 14.68 -11.60
CA LYS A 79 -7.01 16.13 -11.48
C LYS A 79 -5.59 16.58 -11.22
N THR A 80 -5.18 17.66 -11.85
CA THR A 80 -3.96 18.41 -11.48
C THR A 80 -4.34 19.83 -11.06
N THR A 81 -3.51 20.46 -10.24
CA THR A 81 -3.58 21.89 -9.89
C THR A 81 -2.26 22.61 -10.16
N ASN A 82 -1.29 21.93 -10.77
CA ASN A 82 0.07 22.41 -11.04
C ASN A 82 0.52 22.09 -12.48
N ARG A 83 -0.40 22.27 -13.44
CA ARG A 83 -0.13 22.13 -14.89
C ARG A 83 0.41 20.74 -15.28
N GLY A 84 -0.11 19.70 -14.63
CA GLY A 84 0.24 18.31 -14.94
C GLY A 84 1.55 17.80 -14.34
N THR A 85 2.16 18.56 -13.40
CA THR A 85 3.37 18.10 -12.69
C THR A 85 3.03 16.95 -11.73
N THR A 86 1.92 17.06 -11.01
CA THR A 86 1.37 15.98 -10.19
C THR A 86 -0.12 15.84 -10.42
N TRP A 87 -0.63 14.64 -10.11
CA TRP A 87 -2.02 14.25 -10.35
C TRP A 87 -2.62 13.62 -9.11
N THR A 88 -3.91 13.85 -8.90
CA THR A 88 -4.70 13.29 -7.82
C THR A 88 -5.89 12.58 -8.44
N PRO A 89 -6.13 11.29 -8.15
CA PRO A 89 -7.34 10.62 -8.58
C PRO A 89 -8.53 11.18 -7.79
N ILE A 90 -9.65 11.48 -8.47
CA ILE A 90 -10.83 12.10 -7.84
C ILE A 90 -12.11 11.28 -8.03
N PHE A 91 -11.99 10.08 -8.59
CA PHE A 91 -13.13 9.23 -8.95
C PHE A 91 -12.95 7.77 -8.53
N ASP A 92 -11.97 7.46 -7.67
CA ASP A 92 -11.65 6.09 -7.24
C ASP A 92 -12.74 5.43 -6.39
N ASN A 93 -13.59 6.23 -5.74
CA ASN A 93 -14.68 5.73 -4.89
C ASN A 93 -15.99 5.50 -5.67
N MET A 94 -15.94 5.55 -7.00
CA MET A 94 -17.10 5.38 -7.87
C MET A 94 -17.09 3.98 -8.52
N PRO A 95 -18.26 3.44 -8.88
CA PRO A 95 -18.35 2.08 -9.43
C PRO A 95 -17.78 1.94 -10.85
N SER A 96 -17.57 3.04 -11.59
CA SER A 96 -17.03 2.99 -12.95
C SER A 96 -15.52 3.21 -12.94
N PHE A 97 -14.80 2.29 -13.58
CA PHE A 97 -13.36 2.38 -13.79
C PHE A 97 -12.96 3.19 -15.05
N SER A 98 -13.87 3.22 -16.02
CA SER A 98 -13.61 3.73 -17.38
C SER A 98 -14.34 5.05 -17.60
N ILE A 99 -13.59 6.08 -17.99
CA ILE A 99 -14.10 7.42 -18.25
C ILE A 99 -13.75 7.82 -19.69
N GLY A 100 -14.79 8.00 -20.51
CA GLY A 100 -14.64 8.38 -21.91
C GLY A 100 -14.71 9.89 -22.15
N THR A 101 -15.34 10.66 -21.26
CA THR A 101 -15.44 12.12 -21.42
C THR A 101 -15.51 12.86 -20.09
N VAL A 102 -14.98 14.08 -20.09
CA VAL A 102 -15.06 15.02 -18.98
C VAL A 102 -15.32 16.43 -19.50
N THR A 103 -16.27 17.14 -18.90
CA THR A 103 -16.50 18.55 -19.21
C THR A 103 -16.78 19.37 -17.95
N ILE A 104 -16.50 20.67 -18.02
CA ILE A 104 -16.73 21.62 -16.95
C ILE A 104 -17.97 22.43 -17.31
N ASP A 105 -18.88 22.62 -16.37
CA ASP A 105 -20.05 23.47 -16.59
C ASP A 105 -19.59 24.90 -16.92
N PRO A 106 -19.96 25.46 -18.09
CA PRO A 106 -19.53 26.79 -18.50
C PRO A 106 -20.08 27.91 -17.61
N ASN A 107 -21.21 27.69 -16.94
CA ASN A 107 -21.85 28.65 -16.04
C ASN A 107 -21.39 28.50 -14.59
N ASN A 108 -20.93 27.31 -14.20
CA ASN A 108 -20.38 27.04 -12.87
C ASN A 108 -19.15 26.14 -12.93
N PRO A 109 -17.93 26.71 -13.06
CA PRO A 109 -16.70 25.93 -13.18
C PRO A 109 -16.32 25.06 -11.97
N ASN A 110 -17.11 25.09 -10.88
CA ASN A 110 -16.98 24.15 -9.77
C ASN A 110 -17.72 22.82 -10.01
N VAL A 111 -18.56 22.74 -11.03
CA VAL A 111 -19.29 21.53 -11.44
C VAL A 111 -18.54 20.88 -12.61
N VAL A 112 -18.26 19.59 -12.45
CA VAL A 112 -17.58 18.75 -13.45
C VAL A 112 -18.50 17.59 -13.79
N TRP A 113 -18.79 17.43 -15.08
CA TRP A 113 -19.58 16.32 -15.62
C TRP A 113 -18.65 15.25 -16.19
N VAL A 114 -19.02 14.00 -15.98
CA VAL A 114 -18.21 12.84 -16.33
C VAL A 114 -19.07 11.81 -17.03
N GLY A 115 -18.64 11.36 -18.21
CA GLY A 115 -19.26 10.26 -18.93
C GLY A 115 -18.49 8.97 -18.67
N THR A 116 -19.17 7.97 -18.09
CA THR A 116 -18.61 6.64 -17.83
C THR A 116 -18.72 5.73 -19.04
N GLY A 117 -17.78 4.80 -19.19
CA GLY A 117 -17.66 3.96 -20.39
C GLY A 117 -16.85 4.67 -21.47
N GLU A 118 -16.32 3.87 -22.40
CA GLU A 118 -15.43 4.32 -23.47
C GLU A 118 -15.86 3.73 -24.81
#